data_AF-A0A1G7I2Z1-F1
#
_entry.id   AF-A0A1G7I2Z1-F1
#
_cell.length_a   1.000
_cell.length_b   1.000
_cell.length_c   1.000
_cell.angle_alpha   90.00
_cell.angle_beta   90.00
_cell.angle_gamma   90.00
#
_symmetry.space_group_name_H-M   'P 1'
#
loop_
_entity.id
_entity.type
_entity.pdbx_description
1 polymer ?
#
loop_
_entity_poly.entity_id
_entity_poly.type
_entity_poly.pdbx_seq_one_letter_code
_entity_poly.pdbx_strand_id
1 'polypeptide(L)' 'MILPVAGLVIGLIIGIMFPISVPAEYAKFMSVALLASLDSVFGGLRAGIEEKFDNTVFITGFLLMLSWPLA' A
#
# COMPACT_ATOMS: atom_id res chain seq x y z
N MET A 1 -16.36 -5.42 -8.30
CA MET A 1 -15.25 -5.17 -9.25
C MET A 1 -14.94 -3.68 -9.48
N ILE A 2 -15.87 -2.75 -9.23
CA ILE A 2 -15.61 -1.31 -9.41
C ILE A 2 -14.76 -0.69 -8.29
N LEU A 3 -14.88 -1.19 -7.06
CA LEU A 3 -14.22 -0.64 -5.86
C LEU A 3 -12.68 -0.62 -5.95
N PRO A 4 -11.99 -1.71 -6.35
CA PRO A 4 -10.54 -1.71 -6.49
C PRO A 4 -10.05 -0.77 -7.58
N VAL A 5 -10.78 -0.71 -8.70
CA VAL A 5 -10.47 0.17 -9.83
C VAL A 5 -10.60 1.64 -9.44
N ALA A 6 -11.67 2.00 -8.73
CA ALA A 6 -11.87 3.35 -8.20
C ALA A 6 -10.74 3.73 -7.22
N GLY A 7 -10.35 2.82 -6.32
CA GLY A 7 -9.24 3.04 -5.39
C GLY A 7 -7.91 3.30 -6.11
N LEU A 8 -7.61 2.54 -7.17
CA LEU A 8 -6.40 2.73 -7.97
C LEU A 8 -6.38 4.08 -8.68
N VAL A 9 -7.51 4.48 -9.29
CA VAL A 9 -7.63 5.78 -9.95
C VAL A 9 -7.46 6.92 -8.96
N ILE A 10 -8.09 6.84 -7.79
CA ILE A 10 -7.95 7.86 -6.72
C ILE A 10 -6.51 7.94 -6.23
N GLY A 11 -5.87 6.81 -5.94
CA GLY A 11 -4.48 6.77 -5.49
C GLY A 11 -3.50 7.36 -6.51
N LEU A 12 -3.71 7.08 -7.80
CA LEU A 12 -2.90 7.64 -8.88
C LEU A 12 -3.05 9.16 -8.98
N ILE A 13 -4.27 9.67 -8.90
CA ILE A 13 -4.54 11.12 -8.94
C ILE A 13 -3.88 11.82 -7.75
N ILE A 14 -3.99 11.26 -6.55
CA ILE A 14 -3.36 11.82 -5.33
C ILE A 14 -1.84 11.82 -5.47
N GLY A 15 -1.24 10.72 -5.94
CA GLY A 15 0.21 10.61 -6.10
C GLY A 15 0.79 11.59 -7.11
N ILE A 16 0.07 11.86 -8.21
CA ILE A 16 0.49 12.85 -9.22
C ILE A 16 0.32 14.29 -8.68
N MET A 17 -0.71 14.54 -7.88
CA MET A 17 -0.99 15.86 -7.29
C MET A 17 -0.05 16.24 -6.14
N PHE A 18 0.60 15.27 -5.50
CA PHE A 18 1.57 15.48 -4.42
C PHE A 18 3.02 15.24 -4.89
N PRO A 19 3.66 16.22 -5.56
CA PRO A 19 5.09 16.17 -5.87
C PRO A 19 5.90 16.43 -4.59
N ILE A 20 5.98 15.43 -3.71
CA ILE A 20 6.86 15.49 -2.55
C ILE A 20 8.30 15.30 -3.03
N SER A 21 9.11 16.34 -2.88
CA SER A 21 10.55 16.29 -3.13
C SER A 21 11.23 15.41 -2.07
N VAL A 22 11.51 14.17 -2.42
CA VAL A 22 12.12 13.20 -1.50
C VAL A 22 13.62 13.52 -1.37
N PRO A 23 14.14 13.80 -0.16
CA PRO A 23 15.57 14.00 0.05
C PRO A 23 16.37 12.76 -0.37
N ALA A 24 17.59 12.94 -0.86
CA ALA A 24 18.42 11.86 -1.41
C ALA A 24 18.67 10.70 -0.43
N GLU A 25 18.64 10.97 0.87
CA GLU A 25 18.76 9.97 1.94
C GLU A 25 17.55 9.03 1.99
N TYR A 26 16.35 9.57 1.78
CA TYR A 26 15.10 8.80 1.79
C TYR A 26 14.78 8.14 0.45
N ALA A 27 15.39 8.59 -0.65
CA ALA A 27 15.22 7.99 -1.96
C ALA A 27 15.56 6.49 -1.98
N LYS A 28 16.50 6.05 -1.13
CA LYS A 28 16.86 4.62 -0.98
C LYS A 28 15.75 3.78 -0.35
N PHE A 29 14.94 4.35 0.52
CA PHE A 29 13.83 3.66 1.18
C PHE A 29 12.58 3.61 0.31
N MET A 30 12.47 4.49 -0.70
CA MET A 30 11.31 4.58 -1.58
C MET A 30 10.98 3.25 -2.29
N SER A 31 12.01 2.58 -2.83
CA SER A 31 11.82 1.26 -3.47
C SER A 31 11.37 0.18 -2.48
N VAL A 32 11.85 0.25 -1.23
CA VAL A 32 11.49 -0.69 -0.17
C VAL A 32 10.04 -0.47 0.26
N ALA A 33 9.64 0.79 0.49
CA ALA A 33 8.27 1.15 0.81
C ALA A 33 7.30 0.76 -0.31
N LEU A 34 7.67 0.99 -1.58
CA LEU A 34 6.88 0.56 -2.73
C LEU A 34 6.74 -0.98 -2.75
N LEU A 35 7.84 -1.71 -2.61
CA LEU A 35 7.83 -3.18 -2.61
C LEU A 35 6.97 -3.73 -1.45
N ALA A 36 7.09 -3.14 -0.26
CA ALA A 36 6.30 -3.50 0.91
C ALA A 36 4.79 -3.24 0.69
N SER A 37 4.44 -2.10 0.10
CA SER A 37 3.06 -1.78 -0.25
C SER A 37 2.47 -2.78 -1.27
N LEU A 38 3.27 -3.18 -2.27
CA LEU A 38 2.86 -4.18 -3.27
C LEU A 38 2.70 -5.57 -2.64
N ASP A 39 3.59 -5.97 -1.73
CA ASP A 39 3.50 -7.24 -1.00
C ASP A 39 2.18 -7.34 -0.21
N SER A 40 1.76 -6.25 0.44
CA SER A 40 0.47 -6.19 1.16
C SER A 40 -0.74 -6.24 0.22
N VAL A 41 -0.68 -5.59 -0.95
CA VAL A 41 -1.77 -5.63 -1.95
C VAL A 41 -1.92 -7.05 -2.50
N PHE A 42 -0.82 -7.72 -2.87
CA PHE A 42 -0.87 -9.11 -3.35
C PHE A 42 -1.26 -10.09 -2.24
N GLY A 43 -0.80 -9.89 -1.01
CA GLY A 43 -1.22 -10.66 0.16
C GLY A 43 -2.71 -10.55 0.42
N GLY A 44 -3.27 -9.34 0.35
CA GLY A 44 -4.72 -9.10 0.48
C GLY A 44 -5.52 -9.73 -0.66
N LEU A 45 -5.05 -9.62 -1.90
CA LEU A 45 -5.69 -10.25 -3.06
C LEU A 45 -5.70 -11.79 -2.91
N ARG A 46 -4.57 -12.38 -2.52
CA ARG A 46 -4.45 -13.82 -2.29
C ARG A 46 -5.38 -14.30 -1.18
N ALA A 47 -5.43 -13.61 -0.05
CA ALA A 47 -6.30 -13.95 1.07
C ALA A 47 -7.79 -13.86 0.68
N GLY A 48 -8.16 -12.91 -0.18
CA GLY A 48 -9.49 -12.81 -0.78
C GLY A 48 -9.85 -13.99 -1.67
N ILE A 49 -8.90 -14.50 -2.47
CA ILE A 49 -9.12 -15.66 -3.35
C ILE A 49 -9.19 -16.97 -2.56
N GLU A 50 -8.41 -17.11 -1.48
CA GLU A 50 -8.40 -18.30 -0.63
C GLU A 50 -9.59 -18.39 0.36
N GLU A 51 -10.56 -17.45 0.32
CA GLU A 51 -11.65 -17.30 1.30
C GLU A 51 -11.20 -17.22 2.77
N LYS A 52 -9.91 -16.99 3.02
CA LYS A 52 -9.31 -16.80 4.35
C LYS A 52 -9.11 -15.31 4.68
N PHE A 53 -9.86 -14.43 4.03
CA PHE A 53 -9.73 -13.00 4.21
C PHE A 53 -10.26 -12.59 5.58
N ASP A 54 -9.35 -12.40 6.53
CA ASP A 54 -9.67 -11.84 7.85
C ASP A 54 -9.46 -10.33 7.83
N ASN A 55 -10.55 -9.58 7.90
CA ASN A 55 -10.55 -8.12 7.96
C ASN A 55 -9.71 -7.58 9.12
N THR A 56 -9.66 -8.28 10.25
CA THR A 56 -8.91 -7.87 11.44
C THR A 56 -7.42 -7.94 11.17
N VAL A 57 -6.95 -9.05 10.59
CA VAL A 57 -5.54 -9.24 10.22
C VAL A 57 -5.13 -8.26 9.12
N PHE A 58 -6.01 -8.02 8.15
CA PHE A 58 -5.75 -7.06 7.08
C PHE A 58 -5.62 -5.62 7.61
N ILE A 59 -6.58 -5.15 8.41
CA ILE A 59 -6.56 -3.78 8.95
C ILE A 59 -5.39 -3.58 9.91
N THR A 60 -5.12 -4.56 10.78
CA THR A 60 -4.01 -4.47 11.76
C THR A 60 -2.63 -4.51 11.08
N GLY A 61 -2.44 -5.36 10.07
CA GLY A 61 -1.21 -5.38 9.27
C GLY A 61 -1.01 -4.11 8.45
N PHE A 62 -2.09 -3.58 7.86
CA PHE A 62 -2.03 -2.32 7.10
C PHE A 62 -1.69 -1.11 7.99
N LEU A 63 -2.31 -1.00 9.18
CA LEU A 63 -1.96 0.04 10.13
C LEU A 63 -0.54 -0.11 10.68
N LEU A 64 -0.07 -1.34 10.93
CA LEU A 64 1.29 -1.58 11.38
C LEU A 64 2.30 -1.12 10.33
N MET A 65 2.06 -1.42 9.05
CA MET A 65 2.88 -0.92 7.95
C MET A 65 2.84 0.60 7.89
N LEU A 66 1.64 1.20 7.87
CA LEU A 66 1.45 2.65 7.70
C LEU A 66 2.02 3.48 8.86
N SER A 67 2.01 2.93 10.08
CA SER A 67 2.55 3.60 11.27
C SER A 67 4.05 3.41 11.45
N TRP A 68 4.68 2.57 10.62
CA TRP A 68 6.10 2.30 10.75
C TRP A 68 6.94 3.41 10.10
N PRO A 69 8.01 3.90 10.75
CA PRO A 69 8.84 5.01 10.24
C PRO A 69 9.63 4.71 8.95
N LEU A 70 9.45 3.54 8.34
CA LEU A 70 10.09 3.13 7.08
C LEU A 70 9.08 2.90 5.94
N ALA A 71 7.79 3.13 6.16
CA ALA A 71 6.76 3.16 5.13
C ALA A 71 6.57 4.58 4.60
#